data_AF-A0A9P4VU03-F1
#
_entry.id   AF-A0A9P4VU03-F1
#
_cell.length_a   1.000
_cell.length_b   1.000
_cell.length_c   1.000
_cell.angle_alpha   90.00
_cell.angle_beta   90.00
_cell.angle_gamma   90.00
#
_symmetry.space_group_name_H-M   'P 1'
#
loop_
_entity.id
_entity.type
_entity.pdbx_description
1 polymer ?
#
loop_
_entity_poly.entity_id
_entity_poly.type
_entity_poly.pdbx_seq_one_letter_code
_entity_poly.pdbx_strand_id
1 'polypeptide(L)'
;MAAKKRKKHARPTSLSYGRPLFAQKPKATLSSDATRHLIRTHHTLQKQLAKAIKDGDTASAATIEAQIEQQGGLKSYQQASIEGQSPRRGGDTSKQLIDWLKETKTIISGRKVQLKMLEIGALSPFNACSRTDLLDVTRIDLHSQHPKIEQQDFMKRPIPSSDDDKFDIISLSLVLNFVPEAIARGEMLERTTEFLRISTRLDISLLPCLFLVLPAPCLQNSRYMTEERLEALMSSLGYSCKKAKYTSKLAYSLWKLTGTGDSAPLFPKAEINPGKSRNNFSIVLC
;
A
#
# COMPACT_ATOMS: atom_id res chain seq x y z
N MET A 1 55.93 -42.41 37.95
CA MET A 1 56.23 -40.95 37.99
C MET A 1 55.79 -40.35 36.65
N ALA A 2 55.08 -39.24 36.48
CA ALA A 2 54.60 -38.18 37.37
C ALA A 2 53.28 -37.61 36.80
N ALA A 3 52.41 -37.12 37.68
CA ALA A 3 51.10 -36.54 37.36
C ALA A 3 51.20 -35.17 36.66
N LYS A 4 50.27 -34.87 35.74
CA LYS A 4 50.06 -33.50 35.20
C LYS A 4 48.62 -33.03 35.42
N LYS A 5 48.49 -31.94 36.19
CA LYS A 5 47.27 -31.26 36.65
C LYS A 5 46.42 -30.71 35.49
N ARG A 6 45.09 -30.86 35.61
CA ARG A 6 44.07 -30.14 34.81
C ARG A 6 44.11 -28.63 35.10
N LYS A 7 44.24 -27.79 34.07
CA LYS A 7 43.98 -26.34 34.14
C LYS A 7 42.49 -26.06 33.88
N LYS A 8 41.83 -25.34 34.78
CA LYS A 8 40.51 -24.72 34.59
C LYS A 8 40.68 -23.23 34.21
N HIS A 9 39.64 -22.68 33.58
CA HIS A 9 39.30 -21.27 33.28
C HIS A 9 39.69 -20.75 31.87
N ALA A 10 38.87 -19.93 31.18
CA ALA A 10 37.73 -19.11 31.60
C ALA A 10 36.62 -19.03 30.52
N ARG A 11 35.36 -18.86 30.94
CA ARG A 11 34.25 -18.45 30.04
C ARG A 11 34.40 -16.95 29.71
N PRO A 12 34.20 -16.51 28.45
CA PRO A 12 34.20 -15.09 28.15
C PRO A 12 33.04 -14.39 28.87
N THR A 13 33.37 -13.31 29.56
CA THR A 13 32.43 -12.42 30.23
C THR A 13 31.54 -11.72 29.21
N SER A 14 30.27 -11.51 29.57
CA SER A 14 29.27 -10.90 28.69
C SER A 14 29.65 -9.47 28.31
N LEU A 15 29.43 -9.11 27.04
CA LEU A 15 29.63 -7.79 26.41
C LEU A 15 28.82 -6.63 27.03
N SER A 16 28.22 -6.81 28.20
CA SER A 16 27.34 -5.84 28.86
C SER A 16 28.07 -4.73 29.62
N TYR A 17 29.40 -4.78 29.75
CA TYR A 17 30.15 -3.85 30.62
C TYR A 17 30.71 -2.59 29.94
N GLY A 18 30.39 -2.33 28.67
CA GLY A 18 31.01 -1.24 27.89
C GLY A 18 30.06 -0.17 27.33
N ARG A 19 28.79 -0.07 27.75
CA ARG A 19 27.86 0.90 27.13
C ARG A 19 28.00 2.29 27.77
N PRO A 20 28.24 3.37 27.00
CA PRO A 20 28.23 4.73 27.52
C PRO A 20 26.85 5.08 28.11
N LEU A 21 26.82 5.70 29.27
CA LEU A 21 25.62 6.09 30.04
C LEU A 21 24.73 7.16 29.35
N PHE A 22 25.07 7.60 28.14
CA PHE A 22 24.42 8.73 27.46
C PHE A 22 23.56 8.36 26.24
N ALA A 23 23.40 7.08 25.92
CA ALA A 23 22.42 6.69 24.90
C ALA A 23 21.00 6.82 25.48
N GLN A 24 20.32 7.92 25.15
CA GLN A 24 18.88 8.07 25.38
C GLN A 24 18.18 6.78 24.90
N LYS A 25 17.50 6.07 25.82
CA LYS A 25 16.71 4.90 25.43
C LYS A 25 15.72 5.37 24.36
N PRO A 26 15.66 4.73 23.18
CA PRO A 26 14.63 5.06 22.21
C PRO A 26 13.27 4.95 22.91
N LYS A 27 12.39 5.94 22.70
CA LYS A 27 11.01 5.89 23.21
C LYS A 27 10.45 4.50 22.93
N ALA A 28 9.84 3.88 23.95
CA ALA A 28 9.28 2.55 23.83
C ALA A 28 8.22 2.56 22.71
N THR A 29 8.55 1.98 21.57
CA THR A 29 7.63 1.78 20.46
C THR A 29 6.87 0.48 20.68
N LEU A 30 5.65 0.40 20.14
CA LEU A 30 4.86 -0.83 20.22
C LEU A 30 5.63 -2.01 19.60
N SER A 31 5.44 -3.22 20.14
CA SER A 31 6.01 -4.42 19.52
C SER A 31 5.42 -4.63 18.13
N SER A 32 6.13 -5.38 17.27
CA SER A 32 5.62 -5.72 15.93
C SER A 32 4.27 -6.46 16.00
N ASP A 33 4.08 -7.30 17.01
CA ASP A 33 2.84 -8.04 17.22
C ASP A 33 1.71 -7.13 17.71
N ALA A 34 1.98 -6.25 18.67
CA ALA A 34 1.01 -5.28 19.15
C ALA A 34 0.57 -4.31 18.04
N THR A 35 1.52 -3.84 17.23
CA THR A 35 1.25 -2.98 16.07
C THR A 35 0.36 -3.70 15.05
N ARG A 36 0.68 -4.95 14.71
CA ARG A 36 -0.13 -5.76 13.78
C ARG A 36 -1.53 -6.04 14.32
N HIS A 37 -1.63 -6.35 15.60
CA HIS A 37 -2.92 -6.57 16.26
C HIS A 37 -3.78 -5.31 16.20
N LEU A 38 -3.23 -4.15 16.54
CA LEU A 38 -3.91 -2.87 16.49
C LEU A 38 -4.41 -2.54 15.07
N ILE A 39 -3.55 -2.67 14.06
CA ILE A 39 -3.90 -2.49 12.65
C ILE A 39 -5.07 -3.41 12.27
N ARG A 40 -4.97 -4.71 12.59
CA ARG A 40 -6.01 -5.70 12.26
C ARG A 40 -7.33 -5.42 12.96
N THR A 41 -7.31 -5.06 14.23
CA THR A 41 -8.53 -4.75 14.99
C THR A 41 -9.22 -3.53 14.41
N HIS A 42 -8.47 -2.46 14.13
CA HIS A 42 -9.00 -1.25 13.52
C HIS A 42 -9.64 -1.52 12.14
N HIS A 43 -9.00 -2.36 11.31
CA HIS A 43 -9.57 -2.81 10.04
C HIS A 43 -10.90 -3.54 10.20
N THR A 44 -11.01 -4.43 11.17
CA THR A 44 -12.25 -5.18 11.42
C THR A 44 -13.37 -4.23 11.84
N LEU A 45 -13.08 -3.32 12.78
CA LEU A 45 -14.03 -2.34 13.27
C LEU A 45 -14.51 -1.40 12.15
N GLN A 46 -13.60 -0.89 11.30
CA GLN A 46 -14.01 -0.05 10.16
C GLN A 46 -14.93 -0.77 9.18
N LYS A 47 -14.68 -2.06 8.90
CA LYS A 47 -15.57 -2.85 8.04
C LYS A 47 -16.95 -3.08 8.68
N GLN A 48 -16.97 -3.33 9.99
CA GLN A 48 -18.22 -3.49 10.73
C GLN A 48 -19.01 -2.17 10.77
N LEU A 49 -18.33 -1.04 10.97
CA LEU A 49 -18.94 0.29 10.95
C LEU A 49 -19.57 0.59 9.59
N ALA A 50 -18.83 0.38 8.49
CA ALA A 50 -19.34 0.59 7.14
C ALA A 50 -20.58 -0.27 6.86
N LYS A 51 -20.61 -1.51 7.38
CA LYS A 51 -21.77 -2.39 7.29
C LYS A 51 -22.95 -1.88 8.13
N ALA A 52 -22.72 -1.49 9.38
CA ALA A 52 -23.78 -0.98 10.27
C ALA A 52 -24.44 0.28 9.69
N ILE A 53 -23.65 1.22 9.15
CA ILE A 53 -24.14 2.42 8.47
C ILE A 53 -25.02 2.05 7.27
N LYS A 54 -24.55 1.11 6.43
CA LYS A 54 -25.29 0.65 5.24
C LYS A 54 -26.61 -0.03 5.60
N ASP A 55 -26.61 -0.81 6.68
CA ASP A 55 -27.79 -1.52 7.16
C ASP A 55 -28.76 -0.59 7.95
N GLY A 56 -28.40 0.69 8.15
CA GLY A 56 -29.20 1.65 8.93
C GLY A 56 -29.16 1.42 10.44
N ASP A 57 -28.27 0.54 10.93
CA ASP A 57 -28.11 0.21 12.34
C ASP A 57 -27.24 1.27 13.05
N THR A 58 -27.89 2.39 13.37
CA THR A 58 -27.26 3.54 14.02
C THR A 58 -26.72 3.23 15.42
N ALA A 59 -27.34 2.29 16.15
CA ALA A 59 -26.91 1.90 17.49
C ALA A 59 -25.60 1.10 17.46
N SER A 60 -25.50 0.12 16.56
CA SER A 60 -24.26 -0.63 16.36
C SER A 60 -23.16 0.27 15.79
N ALA A 61 -23.47 1.17 14.85
CA ALA A 61 -22.52 2.12 14.30
C ALA A 61 -21.90 2.99 15.40
N ALA A 62 -22.71 3.62 16.25
CA ALA A 62 -22.24 4.44 17.37
C ALA A 62 -21.38 3.64 18.37
N THR A 63 -21.74 2.39 18.65
CA THR A 63 -20.97 1.51 19.53
C THR A 63 -19.59 1.20 18.95
N ILE A 64 -19.52 0.90 17.65
CA ILE A 64 -18.26 0.58 16.97
C ILE A 64 -17.37 1.83 16.86
N GLU A 65 -17.95 3.00 16.59
CA GLU A 65 -17.23 4.28 16.60
C GLU A 65 -16.61 4.56 17.97
N ALA A 66 -17.36 4.36 19.06
CA ALA A 66 -16.83 4.52 20.42
C ALA A 66 -15.68 3.54 20.70
N GLN A 67 -15.76 2.30 20.21
CA GLN A 67 -14.67 1.32 20.34
C GLN A 67 -13.42 1.72 19.56
N ILE A 68 -13.59 2.29 18.36
CA ILE A 68 -12.47 2.83 17.56
C ILE A 68 -11.79 3.97 18.32
N GLU A 69 -12.57 4.91 18.86
CA GLU A 69 -12.03 6.05 19.61
C GLU A 69 -11.31 5.60 20.89
N GLN A 70 -11.88 4.63 21.62
CA GLN A 70 -11.25 4.06 22.81
C GLN A 70 -9.88 3.41 22.52
N GLN A 71 -9.66 2.92 21.31
CA GLN A 71 -8.37 2.34 20.87
C GLN A 71 -7.37 3.40 20.36
N GLY A 72 -7.65 4.69 20.62
CA GLY A 72 -6.84 5.83 20.19
C GLY A 72 -7.19 6.36 18.80
N GLY A 73 -8.33 5.91 18.26
CA GLY A 73 -8.90 6.36 17.01
C GLY A 73 -8.00 6.15 15.80
N LEU A 74 -8.35 6.84 14.72
CA LEU A 74 -7.65 6.74 13.45
C LEU A 74 -6.18 7.18 13.55
N LYS A 75 -5.87 8.14 14.41
CA LYS A 75 -4.51 8.68 14.60
C LYS A 75 -3.56 7.61 15.15
N SER A 76 -4.00 6.82 16.13
CA SER A 76 -3.24 5.70 16.67
C SER A 76 -2.97 4.64 15.59
N TYR A 77 -4.00 4.33 14.78
CA TYR A 77 -3.87 3.42 13.64
C TYR A 77 -2.86 3.94 12.59
N GLN A 78 -2.94 5.21 12.18
CA GLN A 78 -2.01 5.78 11.20
C GLN A 78 -0.58 5.81 11.74
N GLN A 79 -0.38 6.15 13.01
CA GLN A 79 0.93 6.10 13.66
C GLN A 79 1.51 4.67 13.64
N ALA A 80 0.69 3.66 13.95
CA ALA A 80 1.07 2.26 13.88
C ALA A 80 1.45 1.84 12.45
N SER A 81 0.72 2.30 11.43
CA SER A 81 1.04 2.07 10.02
C SER A 81 2.33 2.77 9.58
N ILE A 82 2.58 4.01 10.00
CA ILE A 82 3.85 4.72 9.76
C ILE A 82 5.03 3.97 10.38
N GLU A 83 4.92 3.52 11.62
CA GLU A 83 5.96 2.70 12.25
C GLU A 83 6.12 1.35 11.52
N GLY A 84 5.02 0.80 11.02
CA GLY A 84 4.98 -0.38 10.16
C GLY A 84 5.82 -0.22 8.89
N GLN A 85 5.90 0.99 8.31
CA GLN A 85 6.74 1.29 7.14
C GLN A 85 8.24 1.46 7.46
N SER A 86 8.63 1.43 8.73
CA SER A 86 10.05 1.51 9.09
C SER A 86 10.86 0.37 8.47
N PRO A 87 12.15 0.58 8.13
CA PRO A 87 13.00 -0.46 7.55
C PRO A 87 13.12 -1.73 8.40
N ARG A 88 12.92 -1.62 9.72
CA ARG A 88 12.99 -2.74 10.67
C ARG A 88 11.70 -3.56 10.72
N ARG A 89 10.58 -3.07 10.16
CA ARG A 89 9.27 -3.73 10.21
C ARG A 89 8.81 -4.18 8.82
N GLY A 90 8.14 -3.30 8.08
CA GLY A 90 7.53 -3.57 6.77
C GLY A 90 8.24 -2.89 5.60
N GLY A 91 9.03 -1.85 5.87
CA GLY A 91 9.76 -1.10 4.86
C GLY A 91 8.87 -0.20 4.01
N ASP A 92 9.54 0.67 3.26
CA ASP A 92 8.93 1.61 2.34
C ASP A 92 8.72 0.94 0.97
N THR A 93 7.46 0.67 0.63
CA THR A 93 7.08 0.02 -0.63
C THR A 93 7.46 0.85 -1.85
N SER A 94 7.55 2.17 -1.72
CA SER A 94 7.88 3.07 -2.84
C SER A 94 9.30 2.87 -3.36
N LYS A 95 10.19 2.23 -2.57
CA LYS A 95 11.52 1.81 -3.04
C LYS A 95 11.42 0.89 -4.26
N GLN A 96 10.46 -0.03 -4.26
CA GLN A 96 10.27 -0.96 -5.37
C GLN A 96 9.82 -0.24 -6.64
N LEU A 97 8.94 0.76 -6.51
CA LEU A 97 8.55 1.63 -7.62
C LEU A 97 9.76 2.37 -8.19
N ILE A 98 10.55 3.01 -7.32
CA ILE A 98 11.77 3.71 -7.74
C ILE A 98 12.76 2.78 -8.43
N ASP A 99 12.96 1.56 -7.92
CA ASP A 99 13.87 0.60 -8.54
C ASP A 99 13.40 0.18 -9.93
N TRP A 100 12.10 -0.04 -10.14
CA TRP A 100 11.54 -0.30 -11.47
C TRP A 100 11.64 0.90 -12.42
N LEU A 101 11.45 2.13 -11.92
CA LEU A 101 11.60 3.34 -12.73
C LEU A 101 13.07 3.65 -13.08
N LYS A 102 14.04 3.22 -12.26
CA LYS A 102 15.46 3.38 -12.60
C LYS A 102 15.86 2.61 -13.86
N GLU A 103 15.20 1.50 -14.15
CA GLU A 103 15.43 0.73 -15.37
C GLU A 103 15.10 1.55 -16.64
N THR A 104 14.25 2.58 -16.53
CA THR A 104 13.88 3.49 -17.64
C THR A 104 14.60 4.84 -17.58
N LYS A 105 15.47 5.06 -16.58
CA LYS A 105 16.11 6.35 -16.29
C LYS A 105 17.02 6.86 -17.42
N THR A 106 17.60 5.99 -18.23
CA THR A 106 18.45 6.36 -19.38
C THR A 106 17.69 7.18 -20.43
N ILE A 107 16.39 6.91 -20.61
CA ILE A 107 15.53 7.64 -21.56
C ILE A 107 15.14 9.02 -21.01
N ILE A 108 14.94 9.12 -19.69
CA ILE A 108 14.41 10.33 -19.04
C ILE A 108 15.49 11.37 -18.77
N SER A 109 16.69 10.91 -18.37
CA SER A 109 17.79 11.79 -17.95
C SER A 109 18.30 12.72 -19.07
N GLY A 110 18.07 12.37 -20.34
CA GLY A 110 18.41 13.23 -21.48
C GLY A 110 17.48 14.42 -21.68
N ARG A 111 16.30 14.46 -21.04
CA ARG A 111 15.22 15.41 -21.37
C ARG A 111 14.84 16.42 -20.29
N LYS A 112 15.45 16.41 -19.09
CA LYS A 112 15.10 17.31 -17.95
C LYS A 112 13.58 17.38 -17.66
N VAL A 113 12.84 16.29 -17.86
CA VAL A 113 11.39 16.23 -17.56
C VAL A 113 11.18 15.46 -16.26
N GLN A 114 10.43 16.04 -15.32
CA GLN A 114 9.92 15.33 -14.14
C GLN A 114 8.60 14.65 -14.47
N LEU A 115 8.43 13.42 -14.01
CA LEU A 115 7.17 12.68 -14.15
C LEU A 115 6.20 13.12 -13.06
N LYS A 116 4.96 13.46 -13.43
CA LYS A 116 3.90 13.77 -12.47
C LYS A 116 3.40 12.48 -11.83
N MET A 117 3.43 12.42 -10.52
CA MET A 117 2.98 11.27 -9.74
C MET A 117 1.87 11.68 -8.76
N LEU A 118 0.79 10.90 -8.73
CA LEU A 118 -0.22 10.97 -7.67
C LEU A 118 0.01 9.81 -6.68
N GLU A 119 0.31 10.13 -5.43
CA GLU A 119 0.36 9.17 -4.33
C GLU A 119 -0.95 9.24 -3.53
N ILE A 120 -1.76 8.19 -3.64
CA ILE A 120 -3.02 8.05 -2.91
C ILE A 120 -2.75 7.29 -1.61
N GLY A 121 -3.29 7.79 -0.49
CA GLY A 121 -3.11 7.17 0.84
C GLY A 121 -1.71 7.42 1.42
N ALA A 122 -1.14 8.59 1.18
CA ALA A 122 0.21 8.92 1.62
C ALA A 122 0.26 9.07 3.15
N LEU A 123 1.05 8.24 3.82
CA LEU A 123 1.25 8.33 5.28
C LEU A 123 2.43 9.24 5.67
N SER A 124 3.36 9.49 4.76
CA SER A 124 4.55 10.31 5.00
C SER A 124 5.06 10.91 3.70
N PRO A 125 5.48 12.20 3.69
CA PRO A 125 6.08 12.81 2.52
C PRO A 125 7.55 12.44 2.32
N PHE A 126 8.14 11.61 3.19
CA PHE A 126 9.59 11.35 3.24
C PHE A 126 9.99 9.93 2.76
N ASN A 127 9.14 9.34 1.91
CA ASN A 127 9.34 8.03 1.27
C ASN A 127 10.39 8.09 0.14
N ALA A 128 10.71 6.96 -0.50
CA ALA A 128 11.70 6.89 -1.57
C ALA A 128 11.33 7.76 -2.79
N CYS A 129 10.03 7.93 -3.08
CA CYS A 129 9.59 8.83 -4.16
C CYS A 129 9.95 10.30 -3.92
N SER A 130 10.05 10.74 -2.66
CA SER A 130 10.49 12.11 -2.33
C SER A 130 12.00 12.35 -2.47
N ARG A 131 12.80 11.30 -2.66
CA ARG A 131 14.27 11.35 -2.65
C ARG A 131 14.89 11.30 -4.04
N THR A 132 14.06 11.35 -5.08
CA THR A 132 14.51 11.38 -6.46
C THR A 132 14.06 12.69 -7.11
N ASP A 133 14.92 13.22 -7.96
CA ASP A 133 14.66 14.34 -8.87
C ASP A 133 13.77 13.97 -10.06
N LEU A 134 13.44 12.69 -10.22
CA LEU A 134 12.65 12.16 -11.32
C LEU A 134 11.16 12.51 -11.21
N LEU A 135 10.65 12.69 -9.98
CA LEU A 135 9.22 12.71 -9.70
C LEU A 135 8.78 14.05 -9.12
N ASP A 136 7.72 14.60 -9.70
CA ASP A 136 6.90 15.64 -9.10
C ASP A 136 5.68 14.97 -8.46
N VAL A 137 5.65 14.91 -7.13
CA VAL A 137 4.71 14.04 -6.38
C VAL A 137 3.62 14.88 -5.70
N THR A 138 2.39 14.75 -6.19
CA THR A 138 1.17 15.15 -5.48
C THR A 138 0.76 14.05 -4.51
N ARG A 139 0.51 14.41 -3.24
CA ARG A 139 0.18 13.45 -2.18
C ARG A 139 -1.18 13.75 -1.60
N ILE A 140 -2.04 12.74 -1.56
CA ILE A 140 -3.36 12.85 -0.95
C ILE A 140 -3.57 11.74 0.08
N ASP A 141 -4.34 12.05 1.11
CA ASP A 141 -4.83 11.07 2.09
C ASP A 141 -6.21 11.51 2.61
N LEU A 142 -7.08 10.56 2.94
CA LEU A 142 -8.43 10.89 3.45
C LEU A 142 -8.36 11.60 4.81
N HIS A 143 -7.30 11.33 5.59
CA HIS A 143 -7.12 11.81 6.95
C HIS A 143 -5.66 12.23 7.18
N SER A 144 -5.19 13.20 6.40
CA SER A 144 -3.81 13.65 6.40
C SER A 144 -3.29 14.00 7.81
N GLN A 145 -2.10 13.48 8.14
CA GLN A 145 -1.38 13.78 9.39
C GLN A 145 -0.18 14.71 9.16
N HIS A 146 0.00 15.23 7.94
CA HIS A 146 1.16 16.04 7.59
C HIS A 146 0.80 17.17 6.62
N PRO A 147 1.27 18.41 6.81
CA PRO A 147 0.92 19.56 5.96
C PRO A 147 1.39 19.46 4.49
N LYS A 148 2.26 18.49 4.19
CA LYS A 148 2.74 18.19 2.81
C LYS A 148 1.90 17.10 2.12
N ILE A 149 0.85 16.63 2.77
CA ILE A 149 -0.11 15.66 2.23
C ILE A 149 -1.47 16.36 2.25
N GLU A 150 -2.07 16.53 1.09
CA GLU A 150 -3.38 17.14 0.96
C GLU A 150 -4.44 16.20 1.56
N GLN A 151 -5.32 16.73 2.42
CA GLN A 151 -6.46 15.95 2.89
C GLN A 151 -7.54 15.93 1.81
N GLN A 152 -7.70 14.80 1.12
CA GLN A 152 -8.63 14.69 0.00
C GLN A 152 -9.09 13.24 -0.20
N ASP A 153 -10.36 13.09 -0.56
CA ASP A 153 -10.94 11.83 -1.02
C ASP A 153 -10.71 11.67 -2.53
N PHE A 154 -9.93 10.67 -2.93
CA PHE A 154 -9.67 10.36 -4.35
C PHE A 154 -10.96 10.10 -5.14
N MET A 155 -11.94 9.44 -4.54
CA MET A 155 -13.20 9.11 -5.22
C MET A 155 -14.04 10.36 -5.49
N LYS A 156 -13.81 11.44 -4.74
CA LYS A 156 -14.46 12.74 -4.91
C LYS A 156 -13.58 13.78 -5.61
N ARG A 157 -12.31 13.48 -5.87
CA ARG A 157 -11.41 14.37 -6.61
C ARG A 157 -12.00 14.64 -8.00
N PRO A 158 -12.13 15.90 -8.45
CA PRO A 158 -12.65 16.20 -9.79
C PRO A 158 -11.85 15.48 -10.87
N ILE A 159 -12.55 14.98 -11.90
CA ILE A 159 -11.89 14.38 -13.06
C ILE A 159 -11.08 15.48 -13.77
N PRO A 160 -9.81 15.23 -14.12
CA PRO A 160 -8.97 16.20 -14.83
C PRO A 160 -9.64 16.68 -16.12
N SER A 161 -9.73 18.00 -16.31
CA SER A 161 -10.32 18.60 -17.52
C SER A 161 -9.38 18.58 -18.73
N SER A 162 -8.09 18.37 -18.50
CA SER A 162 -7.06 18.34 -19.54
C SER A 162 -6.00 17.29 -19.24
N ASP A 163 -5.27 16.87 -20.27
CA ASP A 163 -4.14 15.95 -20.10
C ASP A 163 -3.01 16.56 -19.26
N ASP A 164 -2.87 17.89 -19.20
CA ASP A 164 -1.86 18.55 -18.36
C ASP A 164 -2.15 18.38 -16.87
N ASP A 165 -3.41 18.17 -16.50
CA ASP A 165 -3.87 17.93 -15.11
C ASP A 165 -3.80 16.45 -14.71
N LYS A 166 -3.51 15.56 -15.67
CA LYS A 166 -3.30 14.12 -15.44
C LYS A 166 -1.87 13.81 -14.99
N PHE A 167 -1.71 12.58 -14.50
CA PHE A 167 -0.46 12.05 -13.96
C PHE A 167 0.17 11.04 -14.93
N ASP A 168 1.50 10.93 -14.87
CA ASP A 168 2.23 9.88 -15.57
C ASP A 168 2.24 8.58 -14.72
N ILE A 169 2.18 8.72 -13.40
CA ILE A 169 2.21 7.63 -12.43
C ILE A 169 1.13 7.82 -11.35
N ILE A 170 0.40 6.76 -11.02
CA ILE A 170 -0.42 6.69 -9.80
C ILE A 170 0.17 5.60 -8.88
N SER A 171 0.40 5.93 -7.61
CA SER A 171 0.72 4.95 -6.56
C SER A 171 -0.50 4.69 -5.70
N LEU A 172 -0.98 3.44 -5.77
CA LEU A 172 -2.06 2.89 -4.96
C LEU A 172 -1.50 1.76 -4.09
N SER A 173 -0.60 2.12 -3.18
CA SER A 173 0.10 1.16 -2.32
C SER A 173 -0.63 0.95 -1.00
N LEU A 174 -1.13 -0.27 -0.77
CA LEU A 174 -1.85 -0.64 0.46
C LEU A 174 -3.07 0.24 0.76
N VAL A 175 -3.71 0.81 -0.27
CA VAL A 175 -4.94 1.60 -0.16
C VAL A 175 -6.16 0.77 -0.47
N LEU A 176 -6.13 0.04 -1.59
CA LEU A 176 -7.29 -0.68 -2.10
C LEU A 176 -7.81 -1.74 -1.11
N ASN A 177 -6.94 -2.33 -0.29
CA ASN A 177 -7.31 -3.28 0.76
C ASN A 177 -8.06 -2.66 1.96
N PHE A 178 -8.11 -1.32 2.06
CA PHE A 178 -8.87 -0.58 3.08
C PHE A 178 -10.25 -0.15 2.61
N VAL A 179 -10.47 -0.03 1.30
CA VAL A 179 -11.80 0.25 0.75
C VAL A 179 -12.74 -0.90 1.17
N PRO A 180 -13.84 -0.65 1.88
CA PRO A 180 -14.64 -1.70 2.51
C PRO A 180 -15.41 -2.54 1.48
N GLU A 181 -16.07 -1.89 0.54
CA GLU A 181 -16.94 -2.53 -0.45
C GLU A 181 -16.17 -3.03 -1.67
N ALA A 182 -16.59 -4.17 -2.23
CA ALA A 182 -15.93 -4.78 -3.38
C ALA A 182 -16.13 -4.01 -4.69
N ILE A 183 -17.31 -3.40 -4.84
CA ILE A 183 -17.65 -2.55 -5.99
C ILE A 183 -16.83 -1.27 -5.94
N ALA A 184 -16.79 -0.59 -4.80
CA ALA A 184 -15.95 0.61 -4.60
C ALA A 184 -14.46 0.36 -4.87
N ARG A 185 -13.96 -0.87 -4.66
CA ARG A 185 -12.59 -1.24 -5.07
C ARG A 185 -12.44 -1.27 -6.59
N GLY A 186 -13.42 -1.81 -7.32
CA GLY A 186 -13.42 -1.79 -8.79
C GLY A 186 -13.54 -0.38 -9.33
N GLU A 187 -14.49 0.40 -8.81
CA GLU A 187 -14.68 1.82 -9.15
C GLU A 187 -13.40 2.64 -8.92
N MET A 188 -12.67 2.38 -7.83
CA MET A 188 -11.40 3.05 -7.57
C MET A 188 -10.35 2.72 -8.63
N LEU A 189 -10.23 1.46 -9.04
CA LEU A 189 -9.29 1.05 -10.09
C LEU A 189 -9.69 1.62 -11.45
N GLU A 190 -10.98 1.55 -11.80
CA GLU A 190 -11.50 2.16 -13.02
C GLU A 190 -11.23 3.66 -13.02
N ARG A 191 -11.52 4.37 -11.93
CA ARG A 191 -11.24 5.80 -11.81
C ARG A 191 -9.77 6.14 -12.05
N THR A 192 -8.81 5.25 -11.76
CA THR A 192 -7.40 5.55 -12.03
C THR A 192 -7.09 5.72 -13.52
N THR A 193 -7.89 5.18 -14.44
CA THR A 193 -7.71 5.35 -15.89
C THR A 193 -7.93 6.80 -16.31
N GLU A 194 -8.88 7.50 -15.68
CA GLU A 194 -9.23 8.90 -15.93
C GLU A 194 -8.14 9.89 -15.49
N PHE A 195 -7.30 9.49 -14.54
CA PHE A 195 -6.23 10.32 -13.99
C PHE A 195 -4.86 10.07 -14.63
N LEU A 196 -4.72 9.05 -15.50
CA LEU A 196 -3.48 8.75 -16.19
C LEU A 196 -3.45 9.36 -17.60
N ARG A 197 -2.34 10.02 -17.93
CA ARG A 197 -2.12 10.62 -19.25
C ARG A 197 -1.70 9.55 -20.26
N ILE A 198 -2.61 9.13 -21.13
CA ILE A 198 -2.33 8.14 -22.20
C ILE A 198 -1.30 8.68 -23.21
N SER A 199 -1.43 9.93 -23.63
CA SER A 199 -0.46 10.57 -24.52
C SER A 199 0.78 11.00 -23.72
N THR A 200 1.68 10.06 -23.46
CA THR A 200 2.93 10.38 -22.78
C THR A 200 3.81 11.21 -23.70
N ARG A 201 4.38 12.31 -23.17
CA ARG A 201 5.38 13.12 -23.88
C ARG A 201 6.70 12.35 -24.13
N LEU A 202 6.83 11.18 -23.52
CA LEU A 202 7.99 10.30 -23.54
C LEU A 202 7.52 8.88 -23.89
N ASP A 203 8.07 8.28 -24.94
CA ASP A 203 7.83 6.86 -25.25
C ASP A 203 8.63 5.99 -24.27
N ILE A 204 8.05 5.79 -23.09
CA ILE A 204 8.62 4.98 -22.03
C ILE A 204 7.76 3.73 -21.91
N SER A 205 8.41 2.58 -22.03
CA SER A 205 7.75 1.26 -22.03
C SER A 205 6.85 1.02 -20.82
N LEU A 206 7.14 1.68 -19.69
CA LEU A 206 6.41 1.55 -18.42
C LEU A 206 5.36 2.65 -18.18
N LEU A 207 5.23 3.70 -19.00
CA LEU A 207 4.29 4.80 -18.76
C LEU A 207 3.14 4.83 -19.78
N PRO A 208 1.99 5.43 -19.41
CA PRO A 208 1.63 5.83 -18.05
C PRO A 208 1.29 4.59 -17.20
N CYS A 209 1.48 4.64 -15.87
CA CYS A 209 1.26 3.45 -15.05
C CYS A 209 0.64 3.65 -13.67
N LEU A 210 0.02 2.56 -13.22
CA LEU A 210 -0.44 2.34 -11.85
C LEU A 210 0.53 1.40 -11.13
N PHE A 211 1.10 1.86 -10.03
CA PHE A 211 1.80 1.04 -9.05
C PHE A 211 0.81 0.58 -7.99
N LEU A 212 0.50 -0.72 -7.97
CA LEU A 212 -0.47 -1.33 -7.06
C LEU A 212 0.25 -2.28 -6.10
N VAL A 213 0.02 -2.08 -4.79
CA VAL A 213 0.52 -2.98 -3.75
C VAL A 213 -0.64 -3.47 -2.90
N LEU A 214 -0.75 -4.79 -2.75
CA LEU A 214 -1.74 -5.45 -1.91
C LEU A 214 -1.04 -6.33 -0.88
N PRO A 215 -1.66 -6.57 0.30
CA PRO A 215 -1.26 -7.67 1.16
C PRO A 215 -1.32 -8.98 0.36
N ALA A 216 -0.27 -9.81 0.44
CA ALA A 216 -0.21 -11.10 -0.27
C ALA A 216 -1.46 -11.98 -0.04
N PRO A 217 -2.05 -12.05 1.18
CA PRO A 217 -3.30 -12.79 1.40
C PRO A 217 -4.50 -12.33 0.56
N CYS A 218 -4.53 -11.09 0.07
CA CYS A 218 -5.60 -10.60 -0.82
C CYS A 218 -5.66 -11.39 -2.14
N LEU A 219 -4.51 -11.91 -2.61
CA LEU A 219 -4.41 -12.67 -3.85
C LEU A 219 -4.19 -14.16 -3.60
N GLN A 220 -3.40 -14.51 -2.58
CA GLN A 220 -2.97 -15.88 -2.32
C GLN A 220 -3.91 -16.65 -1.38
N ASN A 221 -4.69 -15.95 -0.56
CA ASN A 221 -5.56 -16.56 0.46
C ASN A 221 -7.00 -15.99 0.43
N SER A 222 -7.49 -15.53 -0.72
CA SER A 222 -8.88 -15.09 -0.88
C SER A 222 -9.76 -16.17 -1.52
N ARG A 223 -11.06 -16.17 -1.18
CA ARG A 223 -12.11 -16.95 -1.85
C ARG A 223 -12.52 -16.39 -3.21
N TYR A 224 -12.36 -15.09 -3.40
CA TYR A 224 -12.98 -14.32 -4.49
C TYR A 224 -11.95 -13.58 -5.35
N MET A 225 -10.66 -13.82 -5.13
CA MET A 225 -9.59 -13.17 -5.86
C MET A 225 -8.37 -14.09 -5.96
N THR A 226 -7.74 -14.08 -7.13
CA THR A 226 -6.42 -14.67 -7.41
C THR A 226 -5.60 -13.69 -8.25
N GLU A 227 -4.35 -14.01 -8.51
CA GLU A 227 -3.49 -13.20 -9.39
C GLU A 227 -4.06 -13.14 -10.81
N GLU A 228 -4.53 -14.27 -11.33
CA GLU A 228 -5.12 -14.40 -12.67
C GLU A 228 -6.42 -13.61 -12.79
N ARG A 229 -7.27 -13.65 -11.75
CA ARG A 229 -8.51 -12.85 -11.73
C ARG A 229 -8.20 -11.35 -11.64
N LEU A 230 -7.17 -10.94 -10.90
CA LEU A 230 -6.73 -9.55 -10.88
C LEU A 230 -6.21 -9.12 -12.25
N GLU A 231 -5.41 -9.95 -12.92
CA GLU A 231 -4.86 -9.64 -14.24
C GLU A 231 -5.94 -9.53 -15.32
N ALA A 232 -6.92 -10.43 -15.33
CA ALA A 232 -8.07 -10.34 -16.23
C ALA A 232 -8.88 -9.07 -15.99
N LEU A 233 -9.11 -8.73 -14.72
CA LEU A 233 -9.83 -7.53 -14.30
C LEU A 233 -9.09 -6.24 -14.68
N MET A 234 -7.77 -6.19 -14.48
CA MET A 234 -6.97 -5.04 -14.88
C MET A 234 -6.92 -4.91 -16.41
N SER A 235 -6.83 -6.03 -17.13
CA SER A 235 -6.86 -6.06 -18.59
C SER A 235 -8.15 -5.49 -19.17
N SER A 236 -9.31 -5.78 -18.56
CA SER A 236 -10.58 -5.18 -19.01
C SER A 236 -10.64 -3.66 -18.80
N LEU A 237 -9.88 -3.12 -17.84
CA LEU A 237 -9.71 -1.67 -17.64
C LEU A 237 -8.66 -1.05 -18.60
N GLY A 238 -8.08 -1.84 -19.50
CA GLY A 238 -7.04 -1.40 -20.43
C GLY A 238 -5.63 -1.36 -19.81
N TYR A 239 -5.41 -2.04 -18.69
CA TYR A 239 -4.09 -2.17 -18.08
C TYR A 239 -3.37 -3.45 -18.52
N SER A 240 -2.05 -3.36 -18.70
CA SER A 240 -1.15 -4.50 -18.93
C SER A 240 -0.09 -4.58 -17.83
N CYS A 241 0.03 -5.74 -17.19
CA CYS A 241 1.07 -5.97 -16.18
C CYS A 241 2.46 -5.93 -16.82
N LYS A 242 3.34 -5.04 -16.34
CA LYS A 242 4.73 -4.93 -16.82
C LYS A 242 5.75 -5.47 -15.84
N LYS A 243 5.45 -5.39 -14.54
CA LYS A 243 6.31 -5.89 -13.47
C LYS A 243 5.44 -6.45 -12.36
N ALA A 244 5.86 -7.56 -11.78
CA ALA A 244 5.29 -8.10 -10.56
C ALA A 244 6.40 -8.59 -9.63
N LYS A 245 6.17 -8.50 -8.32
CA LYS A 245 7.04 -9.09 -7.29
C LYS A 245 6.20 -9.54 -6.12
N TYR A 246 6.46 -10.75 -5.65
CA TYR A 246 5.76 -11.32 -4.52
C TYR A 246 6.71 -11.56 -3.34
N THR A 247 6.18 -11.32 -2.15
CA THR A 247 6.83 -11.64 -0.88
C THR A 247 5.81 -12.38 -0.02
N SER A 248 6.25 -12.92 1.12
CA SER A 248 5.33 -13.56 2.07
C SER A 248 4.25 -12.62 2.65
N LYS A 249 4.42 -11.30 2.52
CA LYS A 249 3.49 -10.30 3.10
C LYS A 249 2.79 -9.45 2.05
N LEU A 250 3.44 -9.17 0.93
CA LEU A 250 3.03 -8.15 -0.04
C LEU A 250 3.18 -8.67 -1.47
N ALA A 251 2.20 -8.32 -2.30
CA ALA A 251 2.22 -8.42 -3.75
C ALA A 251 2.39 -7.01 -4.34
N TYR A 252 3.44 -6.83 -5.13
CA TYR A 252 3.75 -5.58 -5.84
C TYR A 252 3.49 -5.77 -7.31
N SER A 253 2.90 -4.79 -7.97
CA SER A 253 2.62 -4.84 -9.39
C SER A 253 2.70 -3.45 -10.03
N LEU A 254 3.13 -3.39 -11.28
CA LEU A 254 3.20 -2.19 -12.09
C LEU A 254 2.43 -2.42 -13.39
N TRP A 255 1.38 -1.62 -13.59
CA TRP A 255 0.42 -1.78 -14.67
C TRP A 255 0.49 -0.59 -15.61
N LYS A 256 0.78 -0.81 -16.89
CA LYS A 256 0.74 0.25 -17.90
C LYS A 256 -0.67 0.35 -18.47
N LEU A 257 -1.22 1.55 -18.55
CA LEU A 257 -2.49 1.81 -19.24
C LEU A 257 -2.22 1.89 -20.76
N THR A 258 -2.89 1.05 -21.55
CA THR A 258 -2.73 1.00 -23.02
C THR A 258 -3.87 1.68 -23.78
N GLY A 259 -4.95 2.06 -23.08
CA GLY A 259 -6.12 2.75 -23.68
C GLY A 259 -7.09 1.84 -24.45
N THR A 260 -6.73 0.57 -24.66
CA THR A 260 -7.60 -0.45 -25.27
C THR A 260 -8.10 -1.39 -24.18
N GLY A 261 -9.25 -1.08 -23.58
CA GLY A 261 -9.98 -2.06 -22.77
C GLY A 261 -10.67 -3.05 -23.70
N ASP A 262 -10.53 -4.35 -23.45
CA ASP A 262 -11.36 -5.35 -24.13
C ASP A 262 -12.84 -5.12 -23.71
N SER A 263 -13.79 -5.29 -24.63
CA SER A 263 -15.24 -5.21 -24.35
C SER A 263 -15.56 -5.94 -23.04
N ALA A 264 -15.97 -5.17 -22.04
CA ALA A 264 -15.81 -5.51 -20.63
C ALA A 264 -16.55 -6.80 -20.22
N PRO A 265 -15.85 -7.87 -19.82
CA PRO A 265 -16.47 -8.92 -19.03
C PRO A 265 -16.84 -8.37 -17.64
N LEU A 266 -18.01 -8.75 -17.14
CA LEU A 266 -18.40 -8.48 -15.76
C LEU A 266 -17.51 -9.30 -14.82
N PHE A 267 -17.05 -8.68 -13.74
CA PHE A 267 -16.30 -9.36 -12.67
C PHE A 267 -17.12 -9.41 -11.38
N PRO A 268 -18.26 -10.13 -11.35
CA PRO A 268 -19.08 -10.24 -10.16
C PRO A 268 -18.34 -10.97 -9.06
N LYS A 269 -18.77 -10.79 -7.81
CA LYS A 269 -18.20 -11.52 -6.66
C LYS A 269 -18.57 -13.00 -6.72
N ALA A 270 -17.79 -13.78 -7.45
CA ALA A 270 -17.92 -15.22 -7.60
C ALA A 270 -16.84 -15.93 -6.76
N GLU A 271 -17.24 -17.00 -6.06
CA GLU A 271 -16.30 -17.84 -5.33
C GLU A 271 -15.49 -18.68 -6.33
N ILE A 272 -14.20 -18.41 -6.43
CA ILE A 272 -13.29 -19.05 -7.40
C ILE A 272 -12.22 -19.91 -6.72
N ASN A 273 -12.09 -19.79 -5.40
CA ASN A 273 -11.08 -20.49 -4.63
C ASN A 273 -11.64 -20.88 -3.26
N PRO A 274 -12.45 -21.95 -3.17
CA PRO A 274 -13.16 -22.29 -1.94
C PRO A 274 -12.19 -22.65 -0.81
N GLY A 275 -12.62 -22.41 0.43
CA GLY A 275 -11.84 -22.81 1.61
C GLY A 275 -12.24 -22.07 2.89
N LYS A 276 -12.40 -22.83 3.99
CA LYS A 276 -12.84 -22.28 5.29
C LYS A 276 -11.83 -21.31 5.93
N SER A 277 -10.54 -21.46 5.64
CA SER A 277 -9.46 -20.61 6.15
C SER A 277 -9.14 -19.39 5.27
N ARG A 278 -9.86 -19.22 4.14
CA ARG A 278 -9.62 -18.15 3.18
C ARG A 278 -10.41 -16.89 3.51
N ASN A 279 -9.80 -15.74 3.27
CA ASN A 279 -10.43 -14.45 3.48
C ASN A 279 -11.41 -14.06 2.35
N ASN A 280 -12.11 -12.95 2.54
CA ASN A 280 -13.20 -12.48 1.67
C ASN A 280 -12.82 -11.31 0.75
N PHE A 281 -11.53 -11.06 0.55
CA PHE A 281 -11.10 -9.94 -0.30
C PHE A 281 -11.58 -10.15 -1.73
N SER A 282 -12.23 -9.14 -2.32
CA SER A 282 -12.77 -9.23 -3.67
C SER A 282 -12.83 -7.86 -4.30
N ILE A 283 -12.59 -7.77 -5.60
CA ILE A 283 -12.76 -6.56 -6.41
C ILE A 283 -13.81 -6.93 -7.44
N VAL A 284 -14.80 -6.07 -7.58
CA VAL A 284 -15.96 -6.26 -8.46
C VAL A 284 -15.98 -5.12 -9.47
N LEU A 285 -16.10 -5.47 -10.75
CA LEU A 285 -16.43 -4.57 -11.85
C LEU A 285 -17.76 -5.01 -12.45
N CYS A 286 -18.67 -4.06 -12.61
CA CYS A 286 -20.05 -4.24 -13.02
C CYS A 286 -20.35 -3.43 -14.28
#